data_AF-A0A372RRT4-F1
#
_entry.id   AF-A0A372RRT4-F1
#
_cell.length_a   1.000
_cell.length_b   1.000
_cell.length_c   1.000
_cell.angle_alpha   90.00
_cell.angle_beta   90.00
_cell.angle_gamma   90.00
#
_symmetry.space_group_name_H-M   'P 1'
#
loop_
_entity.id
_entity.type
_entity.pdbx_description
1 polymer ?
#
loop_
_entity_poly.entity_id
_entity_poly.type
_entity_poly.pdbx_seq_one_letter_code
_entity_poly.pdbx_strand_id
1 'polypeptide(L)'
;MNNNLQQISDYFSEQPPTTNLHILVQLSTVATEQPGASVVNPTELVFVFIDNTNVCIQGKKTVMWSENILKDTISIDHGQLVNYIVGKRKLGDDPVIAGSIPEMDDTLYEYLKRIGFKANKFDRNLEGQEKEVDAEVCASIGDVMERYNNRPGTIILLAGDGDYGPRIRRALKRCWTVEIWFWKTGVSPRIKDINLPDYPELKMIYVDLSPDYKKFTSAYGVFKRKKYLEIHGNFVNYEDVMTCCVEKDLFCAWCKFDNGSLKMYCNTFDDWKVIKNYMINKYPQAREIIQVGAFDQILTFIQI
;
A
#
# COMPACT_ATOMS: atom_id res chain seq x y z
N MET A 1 -41.78 5.08 -33.65
CA MET A 1 -42.61 5.64 -32.57
C MET A 1 -42.86 4.57 -31.53
N ASN A 2 -42.65 4.93 -30.26
CA ASN A 2 -42.96 4.25 -29.00
C ASN A 2 -42.09 3.07 -28.53
N ASN A 3 -41.07 3.44 -27.74
CA ASN A 3 -40.92 3.16 -26.30
C ASN A 3 -41.26 1.75 -25.79
N ASN A 4 -40.22 0.98 -25.52
CA ASN A 4 -40.15 0.06 -24.37
C ASN A 4 -38.70 -0.16 -23.91
N LEU A 5 -37.87 0.89 -23.97
CA LEU A 5 -36.62 0.98 -23.20
C LEU A 5 -36.94 1.76 -21.93
N GLN A 6 -37.63 1.09 -21.02
CA GLN A 6 -37.61 1.50 -19.62
C GLN A 6 -36.20 1.20 -19.14
N GLN A 7 -35.41 2.27 -19.02
CA GLN A 7 -33.98 2.19 -18.78
C GLN A 7 -33.75 1.68 -17.36
N ILE A 8 -32.76 0.81 -17.20
CA ILE A 8 -32.26 0.33 -15.89
C ILE A 8 -31.86 1.51 -14.97
N SER A 9 -31.66 2.72 -15.51
CA SER A 9 -31.49 3.97 -14.76
C SER A 9 -32.65 4.30 -13.82
N ASP A 10 -33.87 3.87 -14.18
CA ASP A 10 -35.08 4.22 -13.44
C ASP A 10 -35.18 3.46 -12.11
N TYR A 11 -34.34 2.43 -11.91
CA TYR A 11 -34.26 1.68 -10.65
C TYR A 11 -33.24 2.22 -9.64
N PHE A 12 -32.46 3.25 -9.98
CA PHE A 12 -31.33 3.69 -9.14
C PHE A 12 -31.30 5.18 -8.80
N SER A 13 -32.37 5.92 -9.06
CA SER A 13 -32.42 7.34 -8.76
C SER A 13 -32.88 7.60 -7.33
N GLU A 14 -31.93 7.93 -6.46
CA GLU A 14 -31.97 9.12 -5.59
C GLU A 14 -30.64 9.22 -4.83
N GLN A 15 -29.85 10.28 -5.09
CA GLN A 15 -29.03 11.07 -4.12
C GLN A 15 -28.09 12.10 -4.83
N PRO A 16 -27.68 13.19 -4.16
CA PRO A 16 -27.50 14.54 -4.74
C PRO A 16 -26.07 14.92 -5.18
N PRO A 17 -25.90 16.04 -5.91
CA PRO A 17 -24.63 16.51 -6.47
C PRO A 17 -23.78 17.30 -5.45
N THR A 18 -22.46 17.34 -5.69
CA THR A 18 -21.38 18.28 -5.23
C THR A 18 -20.15 17.47 -4.78
N THR A 19 -18.89 17.79 -5.11
CA THR A 19 -18.23 19.09 -5.35
C THR A 19 -17.03 18.92 -6.29
N ASN A 20 -16.75 19.93 -7.11
CA ASN A 20 -15.57 20.05 -7.99
C ASN A 20 -14.25 20.15 -7.19
N LEU A 21 -13.17 19.55 -7.70
CA LEU A 21 -11.80 19.92 -7.32
C LEU A 21 -10.94 20.15 -8.58
N HIS A 22 -10.49 21.39 -8.77
CA HIS A 22 -9.48 21.76 -9.76
C HIS A 22 -8.14 21.94 -9.05
N ILE A 23 -7.07 21.37 -9.59
CA ILE A 23 -5.68 21.69 -9.18
C ILE A 23 -4.88 22.08 -10.42
N LEU A 24 -4.44 23.33 -10.45
CA LEU A 24 -3.41 23.85 -11.34
C LEU A 24 -2.08 23.82 -10.58
N VAL A 25 -1.01 23.29 -11.20
CA VAL A 25 0.35 23.38 -10.66
C VAL A 25 1.23 24.13 -11.66
N GLN A 26 1.86 25.21 -11.18
CA GLN A 26 2.88 25.98 -11.87
C GLN A 26 4.27 25.42 -11.50
N LEU A 27 5.12 25.19 -12.50
CA LEU A 27 6.51 24.77 -12.30
C LEU A 27 7.43 26.01 -12.21
N SER A 28 8.25 26.07 -11.17
CA SER A 28 9.25 27.13 -10.99
C SER A 28 10.53 26.81 -11.77
N THR A 29 11.08 27.82 -12.43
CA THR A 29 12.36 27.79 -13.14
C THR A 29 13.57 27.92 -12.22
N VAL A 30 14.66 27.27 -12.62
CA VAL A 30 15.99 27.26 -12.00
C VAL A 30 16.60 28.66 -11.95
N ALA A 31 17.28 29.00 -10.85
CA ALA A 31 18.26 30.08 -10.79
C ALA A 31 19.48 29.67 -9.95
N THR A 32 20.62 30.21 -10.37
CA THR A 32 22.03 29.86 -10.13
C THR A 32 22.61 30.18 -8.74
N GLU A 33 23.72 29.50 -8.42
CA GLU A 33 24.50 29.49 -7.17
C GLU A 33 25.14 30.83 -6.73
N GLN A 34 25.40 30.95 -5.41
CA GLN A 34 26.64 31.49 -4.81
C GLN A 34 26.90 30.86 -3.41
N PRO A 35 28.17 30.79 -2.94
CA PRO A 35 28.60 29.86 -1.89
C PRO A 35 28.67 30.48 -0.49
N GLY A 36 28.19 29.76 0.53
CA GLY A 36 28.37 30.15 1.93
C GLY A 36 27.74 29.15 2.90
N ALA A 37 28.57 28.62 3.81
CA ALA A 37 28.28 27.64 4.85
C ALA A 37 27.88 26.24 4.33
N SER A 38 28.76 25.27 4.56
CA SER A 38 28.51 23.84 4.33
C SER A 38 27.39 23.34 5.23
N VAL A 39 26.16 23.47 4.77
CA VAL A 39 25.06 22.62 5.20
C VAL A 39 25.41 21.23 4.69
N VAL A 40 25.64 20.29 5.60
CA VAL A 40 25.76 18.87 5.26
C VAL A 40 24.47 18.51 4.54
N ASN A 41 24.52 18.33 3.21
CA ASN A 41 23.42 17.75 2.47
C ASN A 41 23.15 16.39 3.12
N PRO A 42 21.96 16.16 3.72
CA PRO A 42 21.59 14.84 4.17
C PRO A 42 21.81 13.91 2.98
N THR A 43 22.64 12.88 3.15
CA THR A 43 22.87 11.92 2.09
C THR A 43 21.51 11.45 1.56
N GLU A 44 21.34 11.34 0.24
CA GLU A 44 20.11 10.84 -0.43
C GLU A 44 19.73 9.39 -0.05
N LEU A 45 20.47 8.80 0.90
CA LEU A 45 20.29 7.45 1.40
C LEU A 45 19.12 7.38 2.37
N VAL A 46 18.20 6.48 2.08
CA VAL A 46 17.11 6.11 2.96
C VAL A 46 17.33 4.72 3.54
N PHE A 47 16.94 4.53 4.80
CA PHE A 47 17.06 3.28 5.53
C PHE A 47 15.67 2.92 6.07
N VAL A 48 15.15 1.78 5.65
CA VAL A 48 13.77 1.39 5.91
C VAL A 48 13.73 0.33 7.01
N PHE A 49 12.90 0.59 8.02
CA PHE A 49 12.68 -0.30 9.16
C PHE A 49 11.19 -0.53 9.36
N ILE A 50 10.78 -1.79 9.40
CA ILE A 50 9.38 -2.18 9.40
C ILE A 50 9.09 -3.05 10.62
N ASP A 51 8.16 -2.57 11.43
CA ASP A 51 7.46 -3.41 12.40
C ASP A 51 6.25 -4.02 11.68
N ASN A 52 6.42 -5.27 11.23
CA ASN A 52 5.43 -5.93 10.41
C ASN A 52 4.12 -6.18 11.16
N THR A 53 4.19 -6.41 12.47
CA THR A 53 2.98 -6.64 13.27
C THR A 53 2.14 -5.38 13.34
N ASN A 54 2.77 -4.23 13.61
CA ASN A 54 2.14 -2.92 13.56
C ASN A 54 1.54 -2.65 12.17
N VAL A 55 2.32 -2.89 11.11
CA VAL A 55 1.90 -2.69 9.71
C VAL A 55 0.72 -3.56 9.32
N CYS A 56 0.77 -4.86 9.61
CA CYS A 56 -0.32 -5.78 9.27
C CYS A 56 -1.59 -5.47 10.06
N ILE A 57 -1.49 -5.14 11.35
CA ILE A 57 -2.66 -4.80 12.17
C ILE A 57 -3.34 -3.55 11.63
N GLN A 58 -2.61 -2.45 11.46
CA GLN A 58 -3.22 -1.16 11.08
C GLN A 58 -3.55 -1.09 9.59
N GLY A 59 -2.69 -1.64 8.73
CA GLY A 59 -2.93 -1.70 7.29
C GLY A 59 -4.17 -2.50 6.95
N LYS A 60 -4.26 -3.76 7.41
CA LYS A 60 -5.44 -4.60 7.14
C LYS A 60 -6.72 -4.00 7.74
N LYS A 61 -6.63 -3.33 8.91
CA LYS A 61 -7.78 -2.64 9.53
C LYS A 61 -8.28 -1.47 8.69
N THR A 62 -7.36 -0.65 8.16
CA THR A 62 -7.70 0.45 7.24
C THR A 62 -8.41 -0.08 6.00
N VAL A 63 -7.85 -1.10 5.34
CA VAL A 63 -8.48 -1.71 4.16
C VAL A 63 -9.84 -2.32 4.50
N MET A 64 -9.96 -3.08 5.58
CA MET A 64 -11.22 -3.69 6.02
C MET A 64 -12.34 -2.65 6.12
N TRP A 65 -12.05 -1.48 6.70
CA TRP A 65 -13.03 -0.42 6.84
C TRP A 65 -13.30 0.34 5.54
N SER A 66 -12.25 0.68 4.79
CA SER A 66 -12.37 1.43 3.54
C SER A 66 -13.08 0.62 2.45
N GLU A 67 -12.85 -0.69 2.41
CA GLU A 67 -13.31 -1.58 1.34
C GLU A 67 -14.45 -2.51 1.75
N ASN A 68 -14.84 -2.49 3.04
CA ASN A 68 -15.89 -3.34 3.63
C ASN A 68 -15.71 -4.83 3.31
N ILE A 69 -14.50 -5.35 3.56
CA ILE A 69 -14.11 -6.75 3.33
C ILE A 69 -13.48 -7.36 4.59
N LEU A 70 -13.44 -8.68 4.67
CA LEU A 70 -12.88 -9.38 5.84
C LEU A 70 -11.36 -9.21 5.93
N LYS A 71 -10.85 -8.95 7.13
CA LYS A 71 -9.42 -8.73 7.41
C LYS A 71 -8.52 -9.84 6.84
N ASP A 72 -8.95 -11.10 6.96
CA ASP A 72 -8.14 -12.27 6.58
C ASP A 72 -8.01 -12.46 5.06
N THR A 73 -8.82 -11.76 4.27
CA THR A 73 -8.68 -11.74 2.80
C THR A 73 -7.61 -10.77 2.32
N ILE A 74 -7.09 -9.92 3.21
CA ILE A 74 -6.27 -8.77 2.87
C ILE A 74 -4.80 -9.14 2.97
N SER A 75 -4.05 -8.80 1.92
CA SER A 75 -2.60 -8.91 1.85
C SER A 75 -1.97 -7.53 1.72
N ILE A 76 -0.74 -7.41 2.24
CA ILE A 76 0.13 -6.26 2.04
C ILE A 76 1.29 -6.74 1.19
N ASP A 77 1.55 -6.05 0.09
CA ASP A 77 2.74 -6.28 -0.73
C ASP A 77 3.86 -5.39 -0.20
N HIS A 78 4.75 -5.96 0.62
CA HIS A 78 5.86 -5.23 1.22
C HIS A 78 6.87 -4.70 0.20
N GLY A 79 7.02 -5.37 -0.95
CA GLY A 79 7.87 -4.89 -2.04
C GLY A 79 7.30 -3.60 -2.64
N GLN A 80 6.01 -3.60 -2.95
CA GLN A 80 5.32 -2.39 -3.43
C GLN A 80 5.27 -1.29 -2.37
N LEU A 81 5.06 -1.64 -1.09
CA LEU A 81 5.09 -0.68 0.02
C LEU A 81 6.44 0.02 0.11
N VAL A 82 7.55 -0.74 0.12
CA VAL A 82 8.89 -0.17 0.17
C VAL A 82 9.19 0.65 -1.08
N ASN A 83 8.85 0.15 -2.27
CA ASN A 83 9.04 0.91 -3.51
C ASN A 83 8.26 2.24 -3.49
N TYR A 84 7.04 2.24 -2.97
CA TYR A 84 6.20 3.42 -2.85
C TYR A 84 6.81 4.46 -1.89
N ILE A 85 7.19 4.05 -0.68
CA ILE A 85 7.72 5.00 0.33
C ILE A 85 9.14 5.47 -0.01
N VAL A 86 10.00 4.61 -0.58
CA VAL A 86 11.34 5.00 -1.02
C VAL A 86 11.27 5.95 -2.22
N GLY A 87 10.36 5.67 -3.16
CA GLY A 87 10.20 6.46 -4.37
C GLY A 87 11.47 6.42 -5.22
N LYS A 88 12.01 7.60 -5.57
CA LYS A 88 13.24 7.73 -6.38
C LYS A 88 14.53 7.78 -5.52
N ARG A 89 14.40 7.70 -4.19
CA ARG A 89 15.54 7.80 -3.27
C ARG A 89 16.36 6.52 -3.31
N LYS A 90 17.64 6.61 -2.96
CA LYS A 90 18.54 5.45 -2.95
C LYS A 90 18.49 4.77 -1.59
N LEU A 91 18.32 3.45 -1.55
CA LEU A 91 18.49 2.69 -0.31
C LEU A 91 19.96 2.72 0.14
N GLY A 92 20.19 2.98 1.43
CA GLY A 92 21.52 2.89 2.04
C GLY A 92 21.91 1.46 2.40
N ASP A 93 20.94 0.65 2.82
CA ASP A 93 21.07 -0.77 3.17
C ASP A 93 19.77 -1.50 2.74
N ASP A 94 19.81 -2.84 2.72
CA ASP A 94 18.62 -3.68 2.60
C ASP A 94 17.56 -3.32 3.66
N PRO A 95 16.27 -3.19 3.30
CA PRO A 95 15.19 -2.93 4.25
C PRO A 95 15.17 -3.99 5.35
N VAL A 96 15.02 -3.54 6.60
CA VAL A 96 14.88 -4.43 7.76
C VAL A 96 13.40 -4.57 8.09
N ILE A 97 12.95 -5.79 8.29
CA ILE A 97 11.57 -6.09 8.69
C ILE A 97 11.57 -7.12 9.81
N ALA A 98 10.87 -6.81 10.90
CA ALA A 98 10.67 -7.73 12.01
C ALA A 98 9.18 -7.97 12.21
N GLY A 99 8.79 -9.20 12.53
CA GLY A 99 7.40 -9.52 12.83
C GLY A 99 7.24 -10.83 13.58
N SER A 100 6.04 -11.04 14.13
CA SER A 100 5.68 -12.30 14.77
C SER A 100 4.55 -13.04 14.06
N ILE A 101 4.45 -14.33 14.31
CA ILE A 101 3.31 -15.16 13.90
C ILE A 101 2.03 -14.59 14.55
N PRO A 102 0.90 -14.46 13.81
CA PRO A 102 0.65 -14.96 12.46
C PRO A 102 0.97 -13.97 11.34
N GLU A 103 1.34 -12.73 11.65
CA GLU A 103 1.50 -11.69 10.63
C GLU A 103 2.82 -11.84 9.84
N MET A 104 3.78 -12.61 10.36
CA MET A 104 4.98 -13.09 9.64
C MET A 104 5.07 -14.62 9.68
N ASP A 105 4.38 -15.28 8.76
CA ASP A 105 4.49 -16.74 8.56
C ASP A 105 5.74 -17.13 7.73
N ASP A 106 5.98 -18.43 7.57
CA ASP A 106 7.13 -18.96 6.82
C ASP A 106 7.11 -18.54 5.34
N THR A 107 5.91 -18.46 4.74
CA THR A 107 5.74 -18.11 3.34
C THR A 107 6.17 -16.66 3.11
N LEU A 108 5.67 -15.74 3.92
CA LEU A 108 6.03 -14.33 3.86
C LEU A 108 7.50 -14.11 4.24
N TYR A 109 7.99 -14.79 5.27
CA TYR A 109 9.38 -14.70 5.70
C TYR A 109 10.37 -15.06 4.58
N GLU A 110 10.18 -16.20 3.92
CA GLU A 110 11.05 -16.61 2.82
C GLU A 110 10.87 -15.75 1.57
N TYR A 111 9.64 -15.28 1.30
CA TYR A 111 9.39 -14.30 0.24
C TYR A 111 10.19 -13.01 0.44
N LEU A 112 10.14 -12.43 1.65
CA LEU A 112 10.83 -11.17 1.99
C LEU A 112 12.35 -11.30 1.83
N LYS A 113 12.94 -12.41 2.30
CA LYS A 113 14.36 -12.70 2.08
C LYS A 113 14.71 -12.80 0.60
N ARG A 114 13.90 -13.49 -0.19
CA ARG A 114 14.10 -13.64 -1.63
C ARG A 114 14.10 -12.29 -2.36
N ILE A 115 13.28 -11.34 -1.91
CA ILE A 115 13.23 -9.99 -2.50
C ILE A 115 14.20 -9.00 -1.85
N GLY A 116 15.15 -9.47 -1.03
CA GLY A 116 16.27 -8.68 -0.54
C GLY A 116 16.04 -7.97 0.80
N PHE A 117 15.08 -8.40 1.62
CA PHE A 117 14.91 -7.85 2.96
C PHE A 117 15.77 -8.60 3.98
N LYS A 118 16.25 -7.87 4.98
CA LYS A 118 16.74 -8.43 6.25
C LYS A 118 15.52 -8.75 7.12
N ALA A 119 14.91 -9.91 6.86
CA ALA A 119 13.72 -10.35 7.57
C ALA A 119 14.07 -11.09 8.87
N ASN A 120 13.39 -10.72 9.96
CA ASN A 120 13.51 -11.32 11.28
C ASN A 120 12.13 -11.78 11.76
N LYS A 121 11.98 -13.09 11.99
CA LYS A 121 10.71 -13.70 12.42
C LYS A 121 10.82 -14.18 13.86
N PHE A 122 9.83 -13.83 14.67
CA PHE A 122 9.77 -14.18 16.10
C PHE A 122 8.52 -15.00 16.43
N ASP A 123 8.65 -15.90 17.41
CA ASP A 123 7.51 -16.57 18.02
C ASP A 123 6.85 -15.67 19.07
N ARG A 124 5.55 -15.88 19.29
CA ARG A 124 4.84 -15.25 20.41
C ARG A 124 5.06 -16.05 21.69
N ASN A 125 5.01 -15.37 22.84
CA ASN A 125 5.10 -16.06 24.13
C ASN A 125 3.89 -16.99 24.35
N LEU A 126 3.92 -17.78 25.43
CA LEU A 126 2.82 -18.69 25.81
C LEU A 126 1.47 -17.99 26.02
N GLU A 127 1.47 -16.67 26.24
CA GLU A 127 0.28 -15.84 26.40
C GLU A 127 -0.18 -15.20 25.07
N GLY A 128 0.48 -15.52 23.95
CA GLY A 128 0.17 -14.97 22.63
C GLY A 128 0.57 -13.50 22.44
N GLN A 129 1.44 -12.98 23.32
CA GLN A 129 2.05 -11.66 23.19
C GLN A 129 3.32 -11.74 22.35
N GLU A 130 3.48 -10.75 21.47
CA GLU A 130 4.72 -10.54 20.75
C GLU A 130 5.86 -10.18 21.71
N LYS A 131 7.04 -10.73 21.43
CA LYS A 131 8.29 -10.31 22.06
C LYS A 131 9.31 -10.04 20.96
N GLU A 132 10.25 -9.13 21.26
CA GLU A 132 11.48 -8.88 20.49
C GLU A 132 11.36 -8.08 19.18
N VAL A 133 10.21 -7.98 18.54
CA VAL A 133 10.06 -7.18 17.30
C VAL A 133 10.51 -5.73 17.49
N ASP A 134 9.99 -5.03 18.50
CA ASP A 134 10.39 -3.64 18.79
C ASP A 134 11.88 -3.51 19.08
N ALA A 135 12.43 -4.49 19.81
CA ALA A 135 13.83 -4.53 20.20
C ALA A 135 14.74 -4.73 18.97
N GLU A 136 14.38 -5.63 18.08
CA GLU A 136 15.10 -5.92 16.83
C GLU A 136 15.10 -4.71 15.89
N VAL A 137 13.93 -4.09 15.69
CA VAL A 137 13.83 -2.86 14.89
C VAL A 137 14.67 -1.74 15.51
N CYS A 138 14.59 -1.55 16.84
CA CYS A 138 15.39 -0.55 17.54
C CYS A 138 16.90 -0.83 17.51
N ALA A 139 17.32 -2.09 17.55
CA ALA A 139 18.71 -2.51 17.44
C ALA A 139 19.23 -2.24 16.03
N SER A 140 18.49 -2.67 15.01
CA SER A 140 18.81 -2.44 13.60
C SER A 140 18.94 -0.95 13.24
N ILE A 141 18.06 -0.08 13.77
CA ILE A 141 18.23 1.38 13.62
C ILE A 141 19.53 1.84 14.29
N GLY A 142 19.85 1.32 15.46
CA GLY A 142 21.09 1.61 16.17
C GLY A 142 22.34 1.25 15.36
N ASP A 143 22.36 0.06 14.78
CA ASP A 143 23.48 -0.46 13.97
C ASP A 143 23.73 0.42 12.74
N VAL A 144 22.65 0.84 12.05
CA VAL A 144 22.76 1.76 10.91
C VAL A 144 23.27 3.12 11.38
N MET A 145 22.74 3.66 12.48
CA MET A 145 23.21 4.94 13.01
C MET A 145 24.68 4.93 13.40
N GLU A 146 25.19 3.80 13.89
CA GLU A 146 26.61 3.63 14.22
C GLU A 146 27.48 3.48 12.97
N ARG A 147 27.06 2.61 12.04
CA ARG A 147 27.79 2.37 10.79
C ARG A 147 27.93 3.61 9.92
N TYR A 148 26.89 4.45 9.91
CA TYR A 148 26.82 5.70 9.13
C TYR A 148 26.97 6.96 10.00
N ASN A 149 27.64 6.86 11.16
CA ASN A 149 27.73 7.95 12.14
C ASN A 149 28.32 9.27 11.59
N ASN A 150 29.14 9.22 10.54
CA ASN A 150 29.70 10.41 9.87
C ASN A 150 28.93 10.86 8.62
N ARG A 151 27.86 10.15 8.25
CA ARG A 151 27.02 10.42 7.06
C ARG A 151 25.55 10.10 7.36
N PRO A 152 24.87 10.89 8.22
CA PRO A 152 23.45 10.69 8.50
C PRO A 152 22.59 10.77 7.23
N GLY A 153 21.70 9.81 7.07
CA GLY A 153 20.68 9.80 6.03
C GLY A 153 19.27 9.98 6.62
N THR A 154 18.30 9.40 5.93
CA THR A 154 16.90 9.37 6.39
C THR A 154 16.54 7.98 6.89
N ILE A 155 16.07 7.90 8.13
CA ILE A 155 15.40 6.72 8.68
C ILE A 155 13.92 6.79 8.33
N ILE A 156 13.42 5.77 7.65
CA ILE A 156 12.00 5.55 7.41
C ILE A 156 11.54 4.44 8.35
N LEU A 157 10.67 4.76 9.30
CA LEU A 157 10.10 3.81 10.25
C LEU A 157 8.60 3.58 9.96
N LEU A 158 8.23 2.33 9.73
CA LEU A 158 6.84 1.88 9.61
C LEU A 158 6.40 1.23 10.92
N ALA A 159 6.10 2.07 11.90
CA ALA A 159 5.56 1.66 13.19
C ALA A 159 4.81 2.83 13.85
N GLY A 160 3.86 2.51 14.73
CA GLY A 160 3.09 3.49 15.49
C GLY A 160 3.33 3.46 17.00
N ASP A 161 4.07 2.49 17.51
CA ASP A 161 4.24 2.28 18.94
C ASP A 161 5.07 3.39 19.62
N GLY A 162 4.68 3.80 20.83
CA GLY A 162 5.40 4.79 21.61
C GLY A 162 6.81 4.35 22.03
N ASP A 163 7.09 3.05 22.05
CA ASP A 163 8.35 2.47 22.52
C ASP A 163 9.52 2.76 21.57
N TYR A 164 9.26 3.17 20.33
CA TYR A 164 10.27 3.69 19.40
C TYR A 164 10.75 5.11 19.75
N GLY A 165 10.01 5.85 20.58
CA GLY A 165 10.27 7.25 20.90
C GLY A 165 11.70 7.56 21.39
N PRO A 166 12.29 6.79 22.33
CA PRO A 166 13.68 6.95 22.73
C PRO A 166 14.70 6.77 21.59
N ARG A 167 14.43 5.89 20.61
CA ARG A 167 15.32 5.68 19.47
C ARG A 167 15.21 6.84 18.47
N ILE A 168 13.98 7.29 18.17
CA ILE A 168 13.71 8.46 17.33
C ILE A 168 14.40 9.71 17.87
N ARG A 169 14.28 9.99 19.18
CA ARG A 169 14.96 11.15 19.80
C ARG A 169 16.47 11.09 19.66
N ARG A 170 17.08 9.91 19.76
CA ARG A 170 18.54 9.73 19.57
C ARG A 170 18.96 9.92 18.12
N ALA A 171 18.16 9.46 17.16
CA ALA A 171 18.41 9.66 15.74
C ALA A 171 18.41 11.15 15.39
N LEU A 172 17.36 11.89 15.79
CA LEU A 172 17.26 13.33 15.58
C LEU A 172 18.46 14.09 16.16
N LYS A 173 18.85 13.80 17.42
CA LYS A 173 20.02 14.41 18.07
C LYS A 173 21.36 14.10 17.39
N ARG A 174 21.41 13.07 16.54
CA ARG A 174 22.58 12.71 15.72
C ARG A 174 22.42 13.18 14.26
N CYS A 175 21.55 14.18 14.03
CA CYS A 175 21.30 14.78 12.72
C CYS A 175 20.74 13.83 11.65
N TRP A 176 20.12 12.72 12.05
CA TRP A 176 19.35 11.89 11.13
C TRP A 176 17.99 12.54 10.88
N THR A 177 17.53 12.52 9.63
CA THR A 177 16.12 12.75 9.32
C THR A 177 15.33 11.51 9.69
N VAL A 178 14.19 11.67 10.36
CA VAL A 178 13.31 10.55 10.72
C VAL A 178 11.94 10.79 10.11
N GLU A 179 11.52 9.86 9.26
CA GLU A 179 10.19 9.79 8.65
C GLU A 179 9.40 8.64 9.29
N ILE A 180 8.23 8.94 9.86
CA ILE A 180 7.26 7.95 10.33
C ILE A 180 6.19 7.80 9.26
N TRP A 181 6.17 6.66 8.58
CA TRP A 181 5.17 6.33 7.57
C TRP A 181 4.18 5.34 8.18
N PHE A 182 3.03 5.82 8.64
CA PHE A 182 2.08 4.98 9.36
C PHE A 182 0.65 5.51 9.28
N TRP A 183 -0.33 4.71 9.72
CA TRP A 183 -1.73 5.12 9.77
C TRP A 183 -2.00 6.01 10.98
N LYS A 184 -2.71 7.13 10.77
CA LYS A 184 -2.96 8.15 11.81
C LYS A 184 -3.62 7.59 13.08
N THR A 185 -4.51 6.62 12.92
CA THR A 185 -5.24 5.93 13.99
C THR A 185 -4.35 4.97 14.79
N GLY A 186 -3.23 4.53 14.22
CA GLY A 186 -2.29 3.60 14.83
C GLY A 186 -1.09 4.26 15.51
N VAL A 187 -0.86 5.56 15.32
CA VAL A 187 0.30 6.25 15.92
C VAL A 187 0.00 6.70 17.35
N SER A 188 0.84 6.27 18.29
CA SER A 188 0.84 6.66 19.69
C SER A 188 1.08 8.17 19.88
N PRO A 189 0.40 8.83 20.85
CA PRO A 189 0.73 10.20 21.25
C PRO A 189 2.21 10.37 21.61
N ARG A 190 2.86 9.33 22.16
CA ARG A 190 4.30 9.37 22.49
C ARG A 190 5.22 9.54 21.29
N ILE A 191 4.77 9.21 20.08
CA ILE A 191 5.45 9.54 18.81
C ILE A 191 5.01 10.92 18.30
N LYS A 192 3.70 11.20 18.28
CA LYS A 192 3.14 12.47 17.75
C LYS A 192 3.69 13.68 18.48
N ASP A 193 3.85 13.56 19.79
CA ASP A 193 4.24 14.62 20.70
C ASP A 193 5.75 14.59 21.00
N ILE A 194 6.55 13.89 20.18
CA ILE A 194 8.01 13.95 20.30
C ILE A 194 8.43 15.41 20.14
N ASN A 195 8.85 15.97 21.27
CA ASN A 195 9.41 17.29 21.37
C ASN A 195 10.80 17.18 21.99
N LEU A 196 11.72 17.99 21.49
CA LEU A 196 13.07 18.16 22.02
C LEU A 196 13.18 19.63 22.44
N PRO A 197 12.85 19.99 23.70
CA PRO A 197 12.80 21.39 24.13
C PRO A 197 14.10 22.16 23.90
N ASP A 198 15.24 21.47 24.06
CA ASP A 198 16.57 22.04 23.84
C ASP A 198 16.94 22.15 22.35
N TYR A 199 16.18 21.50 21.46
CA TYR A 199 16.41 21.43 20.02
C TYR A 199 15.08 21.50 19.23
N PRO A 200 14.33 22.60 19.34
CA PRO A 200 12.97 22.72 18.77
C PRO A 200 12.93 22.64 17.24
N GLU A 201 14.07 22.82 16.57
CA GLU A 201 14.26 22.64 15.13
C GLU A 201 14.29 21.16 14.71
N LEU A 202 14.66 20.26 15.61
CA LEU A 202 14.75 18.83 15.34
C LEU A 202 13.37 18.18 15.44
N LYS A 203 12.75 17.98 14.29
CA LYS A 203 11.42 17.37 14.18
C LYS A 203 11.45 16.13 13.30
N MET A 204 10.65 15.14 13.69
CA MET A 204 10.32 14.02 12.80
C MET A 204 9.32 14.47 11.74
N ILE A 205 9.32 13.80 10.59
CA ILE A 205 8.36 13.98 9.51
C ILE A 205 7.34 12.85 9.65
N TYR A 206 6.06 13.19 9.67
CA TYR A 206 4.99 12.19 9.70
C TYR A 206 4.28 12.15 8.35
N VAL A 207 4.10 10.95 7.81
CA VAL A 207 3.38 10.70 6.55
C VAL A 207 2.27 9.68 6.79
N ASP A 208 1.03 10.05 6.48
CA ASP A 208 -0.13 9.18 6.63
C ASP A 208 -0.26 8.23 5.44
N LEU A 209 -0.22 6.92 5.70
CA LEU A 209 -0.39 5.88 4.67
C LEU A 209 -1.86 5.65 4.26
N SER A 210 -2.81 6.20 5.01
CA SER A 210 -4.24 5.96 4.81
C SER A 210 -4.78 6.34 3.42
N PRO A 211 -4.34 7.44 2.76
CA PRO A 211 -4.83 7.78 1.42
C PRO A 211 -4.35 6.82 0.32
N ASP A 212 -3.22 6.16 0.53
CA ASP A 212 -2.48 5.45 -0.52
C ASP A 212 -2.52 3.92 -0.38
N TYR A 213 -3.32 3.38 0.54
CA TYR A 213 -3.33 1.95 0.86
C TYR A 213 -3.50 1.04 -0.36
N LYS A 214 -4.24 1.49 -1.38
CA LYS A 214 -4.51 0.72 -2.61
C LYS A 214 -3.24 0.38 -3.41
N LYS A 215 -2.17 1.15 -3.23
CA LYS A 215 -0.90 0.99 -3.98
C LYS A 215 -0.07 -0.20 -3.52
N PHE A 216 -0.35 -0.73 -2.34
CA PHE A 216 0.45 -1.79 -1.72
C PHE A 216 -0.40 -2.79 -0.94
N THR A 217 -1.72 -2.78 -1.10
CA THR A 217 -2.62 -3.75 -0.51
C THR A 217 -3.55 -4.34 -1.55
N SER A 218 -3.95 -5.58 -1.35
CA SER A 218 -4.93 -6.27 -2.19
C SER A 218 -5.75 -7.25 -1.36
N ALA A 219 -6.81 -7.78 -1.93
CA ALA A 219 -7.59 -8.83 -1.31
C ALA A 219 -7.82 -10.01 -2.26
N TYR A 220 -7.71 -11.21 -1.70
CA TYR A 220 -7.94 -12.46 -2.43
C TYR A 220 -9.09 -13.25 -1.79
N GLY A 221 -10.08 -13.61 -2.60
CA GLY A 221 -11.20 -14.45 -2.16
C GLY A 221 -12.54 -14.06 -2.79
N VAL A 222 -13.60 -14.75 -2.37
CA VAL A 222 -14.95 -14.55 -2.92
C VAL A 222 -15.71 -13.49 -2.13
N PHE A 223 -16.02 -12.36 -2.78
CA PHE A 223 -16.75 -11.25 -2.16
C PHE A 223 -18.21 -11.20 -2.63
N LYS A 224 -19.10 -11.97 -1.98
CA LYS A 224 -20.50 -12.17 -2.41
C LYS A 224 -21.33 -10.89 -2.60
N ARG A 225 -20.98 -9.80 -1.92
CA ARG A 225 -21.71 -8.53 -1.95
C ARG A 225 -21.08 -7.49 -2.87
N LYS A 226 -19.92 -7.77 -3.48
CA LYS A 226 -19.25 -6.86 -4.40
C LYS A 226 -19.63 -7.16 -5.85
N LYS A 227 -19.70 -6.10 -6.66
CA LYS A 227 -19.79 -6.22 -8.12
C LYS A 227 -18.44 -6.68 -8.66
N TYR A 228 -18.42 -7.27 -9.84
CA TYR A 228 -17.19 -7.78 -10.43
C TYR A 228 -17.21 -7.78 -11.96
N LEU A 229 -16.03 -7.71 -12.55
CA LEU A 229 -15.75 -8.16 -13.90
C LEU A 229 -15.32 -9.62 -13.84
N GLU A 230 -16.03 -10.49 -14.57
CA GLU A 230 -15.61 -11.88 -14.77
C GLU A 230 -14.88 -12.00 -16.10
N ILE A 231 -13.70 -12.61 -16.05
CA ILE A 231 -12.85 -12.88 -17.20
C ILE A 231 -12.75 -14.39 -17.34
N HIS A 232 -13.19 -14.91 -18.47
CA HIS A 232 -13.08 -16.33 -18.78
C HIS A 232 -11.74 -16.63 -19.47
N GLY A 233 -10.99 -17.58 -18.91
CA GLY A 233 -9.76 -18.10 -19.49
C GLY A 233 -8.54 -17.90 -18.62
N ASN A 234 -7.54 -18.76 -18.82
CA ASN A 234 -6.37 -18.87 -17.95
C ASN A 234 -5.21 -17.93 -18.30
N PHE A 235 -5.42 -16.99 -19.23
CA PHE A 235 -4.35 -16.13 -19.76
C PHE A 235 -4.09 -14.88 -18.92
N VAL A 236 -5.06 -14.41 -18.13
CA VAL A 236 -4.85 -13.28 -17.21
C VAL A 236 -4.17 -13.78 -15.94
N ASN A 237 -2.99 -13.25 -15.66
CA ASN A 237 -2.24 -13.59 -14.46
C ASN A 237 -2.43 -12.55 -13.34
N TYR A 238 -1.89 -12.84 -12.15
CA TYR A 238 -1.99 -11.95 -11.01
C TYR A 238 -1.29 -10.59 -11.23
N GLU A 239 -0.15 -10.58 -11.92
CA GLU A 239 0.62 -9.38 -12.18
C GLU A 239 -0.17 -8.40 -13.06
N ASP A 240 -0.92 -8.91 -14.03
CA ASP A 240 -1.79 -8.10 -14.88
C ASP A 240 -2.94 -7.45 -14.11
N VAL A 241 -3.55 -8.21 -13.19
CA VAL A 241 -4.61 -7.76 -12.30
C VAL A 241 -4.09 -6.64 -11.39
N MET A 242 -2.93 -6.85 -10.75
CA MET A 242 -2.31 -5.85 -9.90
C MET A 242 -1.92 -4.59 -10.68
N THR A 243 -1.31 -4.74 -11.86
CA THR A 243 -0.91 -3.62 -12.72
C THR A 243 -2.14 -2.78 -13.09
N CYS A 244 -3.23 -3.41 -13.52
CA CYS A 244 -4.50 -2.73 -13.82
C CYS A 244 -4.98 -1.90 -12.63
N CYS A 245 -5.03 -2.50 -11.44
CA CYS A 245 -5.55 -1.81 -10.25
C CYS A 245 -4.65 -0.64 -9.84
N VAL A 246 -3.34 -0.82 -9.83
CA VAL A 246 -2.37 0.24 -9.48
C VAL A 246 -2.41 1.40 -10.48
N GLU A 247 -2.39 1.13 -11.79
CA GLU A 247 -2.44 2.17 -12.82
C GLU A 247 -3.75 2.96 -12.84
N LYS A 248 -4.82 2.38 -12.30
CA LYS A 248 -6.16 2.98 -12.26
C LYS A 248 -6.56 3.50 -10.88
N ASP A 249 -5.65 3.44 -9.90
CA ASP A 249 -5.90 3.83 -8.52
C ASP A 249 -7.12 3.13 -7.89
N LEU A 250 -7.31 1.87 -8.28
CA LEU A 250 -8.39 1.00 -7.81
C LEU A 250 -7.86 0.02 -6.78
N PHE A 251 -8.68 -0.28 -5.76
CA PHE A 251 -8.34 -1.35 -4.83
C PHE A 251 -8.43 -2.70 -5.53
N CYS A 252 -7.38 -3.50 -5.43
CA CYS A 252 -7.33 -4.82 -6.06
C CYS A 252 -7.98 -5.87 -5.19
N ALA A 253 -9.24 -6.22 -5.45
CA ALA A 253 -9.89 -7.40 -4.89
C ALA A 253 -10.18 -8.40 -6.01
N TRP A 254 -9.74 -9.65 -5.88
CA TRP A 254 -9.88 -10.63 -6.96
C TRP A 254 -9.96 -12.08 -6.46
N CYS A 255 -10.36 -12.99 -7.36
CA CYS A 255 -10.39 -14.43 -7.11
C CYS A 255 -10.25 -15.21 -8.41
N LYS A 256 -9.49 -16.31 -8.38
CA LYS A 256 -9.40 -17.27 -9.49
C LYS A 256 -10.13 -18.55 -9.12
N PHE A 257 -10.91 -19.08 -10.07
CA PHE A 257 -11.74 -20.26 -9.91
C PHE A 257 -11.15 -21.45 -10.68
N ASP A 258 -11.49 -22.68 -10.24
CA ASP A 258 -10.98 -23.93 -10.82
C ASP A 258 -11.41 -24.13 -12.28
N ASN A 259 -12.53 -23.54 -12.68
CA ASN A 259 -13.01 -23.52 -14.06
C ASN A 259 -12.16 -22.59 -14.97
N GLY A 260 -11.12 -21.95 -14.43
CA GLY A 260 -10.26 -21.01 -15.13
C GLY A 260 -10.85 -19.62 -15.31
N SER A 261 -11.99 -19.30 -14.70
CA SER A 261 -12.48 -17.91 -14.65
C SER A 261 -11.80 -17.13 -13.54
N LEU A 262 -11.71 -15.82 -13.73
CA LEU A 262 -11.15 -14.87 -12.79
C LEU A 262 -12.16 -13.75 -12.55
N LYS A 263 -12.39 -13.39 -11.30
CA LYS A 263 -13.24 -12.24 -10.92
C LYS A 263 -12.36 -11.13 -10.38
N MET A 264 -12.49 -9.94 -10.95
CA MET A 264 -11.98 -8.68 -10.39
C MET A 264 -13.15 -7.91 -9.81
N TYR A 265 -13.12 -7.67 -8.51
CA TYR A 265 -14.19 -7.02 -7.78
C TYR A 265 -14.02 -5.50 -7.81
N CYS A 266 -15.15 -4.81 -7.88
CA CYS A 266 -15.21 -3.36 -8.04
C CYS A 266 -16.28 -2.76 -7.11
N ASN A 267 -16.09 -1.52 -6.69
CA ASN A 267 -17.02 -0.86 -5.78
C ASN A 267 -18.10 -0.10 -6.55
N THR A 268 -17.74 0.49 -7.69
CA THR A 268 -18.64 1.29 -8.53
C THR A 268 -18.79 0.73 -9.95
N PHE A 269 -19.75 1.26 -10.71
CA PHE A 269 -19.87 0.96 -12.15
C PHE A 269 -18.72 1.58 -12.95
N ASP A 270 -18.22 2.75 -12.53
CA ASP A 270 -17.09 3.41 -13.18
C ASP A 270 -15.81 2.60 -13.01
N ASP A 271 -15.56 2.05 -11.81
CA ASP A 271 -14.46 1.11 -11.56
C ASP A 271 -14.55 -0.08 -12.52
N TRP A 272 -15.74 -0.69 -12.64
CA TRP A 272 -15.98 -1.81 -13.54
C TRP A 272 -15.67 -1.45 -15.00
N LYS A 273 -16.15 -0.29 -15.46
CA LYS A 273 -15.94 0.19 -16.82
C LYS A 273 -14.46 0.45 -17.10
N VAL A 274 -13.75 1.02 -16.13
CA VAL A 274 -12.30 1.25 -16.19
C VAL A 274 -11.54 -0.06 -16.32
N ILE A 275 -11.84 -1.04 -15.45
CA ILE A 275 -11.19 -2.36 -15.49
C ILE A 275 -11.52 -3.08 -16.81
N LYS A 276 -12.78 -3.09 -17.24
CA LYS A 276 -13.19 -3.72 -18.49
C LYS A 276 -12.41 -3.15 -19.67
N ASN A 277 -12.40 -1.83 -19.82
CA ASN A 277 -11.73 -1.17 -20.93
C ASN A 277 -10.22 -1.43 -20.89
N TYR A 278 -9.62 -1.45 -19.70
CA TYR A 278 -8.22 -1.82 -19.54
C TYR A 278 -7.93 -3.22 -20.05
N MET A 279 -8.72 -4.20 -19.60
CA MET A 279 -8.52 -5.61 -19.96
C MET A 279 -8.75 -5.86 -21.45
N ILE A 280 -9.79 -5.26 -22.06
CA ILE A 280 -10.03 -5.37 -23.51
C ILE A 280 -8.87 -4.78 -24.32
N ASN A 281 -8.33 -3.64 -23.90
CA ASN A 281 -7.20 -3.02 -24.60
C ASN A 281 -5.91 -3.82 -24.44
N LYS A 282 -5.69 -4.42 -23.26
CA LYS A 282 -4.51 -5.25 -22.98
C LYS A 282 -4.55 -6.60 -23.68
N TYR A 283 -5.75 -7.15 -23.87
CA TYR A 283 -5.99 -8.43 -24.53
C TYR A 283 -6.85 -8.23 -25.78
N PRO A 284 -6.26 -7.91 -26.95
CA PRO A 284 -7.01 -7.63 -28.18
C PRO A 284 -7.94 -8.77 -28.64
N GLN A 285 -7.66 -10.00 -28.21
CA GLN A 285 -8.51 -11.17 -28.44
C GLN A 285 -9.75 -11.25 -27.54
N ALA A 286 -9.81 -10.43 -26.48
CA ALA A 286 -10.93 -10.42 -25.55
C ALA A 286 -12.20 -9.90 -26.24
N ARG A 287 -13.31 -10.60 -25.99
CA ARG A 287 -14.63 -10.23 -26.50
C ARG A 287 -15.58 -10.06 -25.32
N GLU A 288 -16.36 -8.99 -25.35
CA GLU A 288 -17.42 -8.77 -24.36
C GLU A 288 -18.56 -9.76 -24.60
N ILE A 289 -18.93 -10.51 -23.57
CA ILE A 289 -20.08 -11.42 -23.59
C ILE A 289 -21.17 -10.77 -22.75
N ILE A 290 -22.32 -10.49 -23.35
CA ILE A 290 -23.49 -9.96 -22.64
C ILE A 290 -24.39 -11.14 -22.27
N GLN A 291 -24.48 -11.47 -20.98
CA GLN A 291 -25.40 -12.50 -20.49
C GLN A 291 -26.74 -11.84 -20.09
N VAL A 292 -27.82 -12.17 -20.80
CA VAL A 292 -29.18 -11.67 -20.51
C VAL A 292 -30.02 -12.83 -19.97
N GLY A 293 -30.20 -12.89 -18.64
CA GLY A 293 -31.07 -13.86 -17.97
C GLY A 293 -30.50 -15.28 -17.85
N ALA A 294 -31.27 -16.19 -17.24
CA ALA A 294 -30.88 -17.58 -16.93
C ALA A 294 -30.84 -18.53 -18.15
N PHE A 295 -30.80 -17.99 -19.37
CA PHE A 295 -30.64 -18.76 -20.59
C PHE A 295 -29.58 -18.08 -21.46
N ASP A 296 -28.56 -18.85 -21.81
CA ASP A 296 -27.47 -18.45 -22.69
C ASP A 296 -28.02 -17.98 -24.05
N GLN A 297 -28.19 -16.67 -24.22
CA GLN A 297 -28.17 -16.06 -25.53
C GLN A 297 -26.77 -15.55 -25.80
N ILE A 298 -25.95 -16.42 -26.39
CA ILE A 298 -24.68 -16.05 -27.02
C ILE A 298 -25.04 -15.16 -28.22
N LEU A 299 -24.84 -13.85 -28.11
CA LEU A 299 -24.71 -12.98 -29.28
C LEU A 299 -23.34 -13.26 -29.92
N THR A 300 -23.28 -14.35 -30.68
CA THR A 300 -22.13 -14.69 -31.51
C THR A 300 -22.10 -13.73 -32.70
N PHE A 301 -21.22 -12.74 -32.68
CA PHE A 301 -20.66 -12.23 -33.94
C PHE A 301 -19.39 -13.04 -34.24
N ILE A 302 -19.60 -14.14 -34.96
CA ILE A 302 -18.55 -14.86 -35.68
C ILE A 302 -18.27 -14.07 -36.96
N GLN A 303 -17.00 -13.80 -37.26
CA GLN A 303 -16.44 -14.18 -38.56
C GLN A 303 -14.91 -14.14 -38.59
N ILE A 304 -14.38 -15.33 -38.93
CA ILE A 304 -13.08 -15.74 -39.52
C ILE A 304 -11.81 -15.31 -38.79
#